data_AF-A0A078L3H1-F1
#
_entry.id   AF-A0A078L3H1-F1
#
_cell.length_a   1.000
_cell.length_b   1.000
_cell.length_c   1.000
_cell.angle_alpha   90.00
_cell.angle_beta   90.00
_cell.angle_gamma   90.00
#
_symmetry.space_group_name_H-M   'P 1'
#
loop_
_entity.id
_entity.type
_entity.pdbx_description
1 polymer ?
#
loop_
_entity_poly.entity_id
_entity_poly.type
_entity_poly.pdbx_seq_one_letter_code
_entity_poly.pdbx_strand_id
1 'polypeptide(L)'
;MQYKKLTSITSPLLLLPILGFTQPAIADPNNHQVIIYNNSDTTIYPIAEVKHGPGLYHSYLSTSNPVTSNADAGLAPNTSCVFTLPTAEWDRGGRVYLYDQPPLSMQKEQLVPGSQNTPVQPVDGVPACFPNVYYGEALPLDNPSQLVEYTFDPGFVDYDISSVDHMYLPVAVEVSDGSIGYNGTGMDIQTFQGDIADFIADYNWPTYRLPPGSTNIKIPGSYNVFVQQPSRSSFDPSNQQYMEQGQRDANNNLVIADTLFNRWNAWKTGKLNGKDICTKDDAECLKFQSQVKEVWDEFAANAEAYKNQYEKPITDEDIVAHILGWVTFDKSQVPQWAGITGKAQTTYMALEYAYKTHPDDPKYNLNPYVQFIHDQLNANVYAFSVDDEVGNARRKGNSFTIAVAGLNGIKNKSQYTPPQMSNFMTNYGPGWTSLKFCQSNDSTQCQDNKLDPETPQSYPIPYDNSTIIYTKSDGTNKPQTLSFNVTKLTDSTAEVKNCQQNGAAVPCSGSDPTSAQINVDFNKTSSILYIDAPSPVNLPPAGSNALSIYTGAQSVIVNGQTINAHNHAKVPVQANVATTIQLPAAICTVTVTDQGISQGANCSGSGVYVSGNKDADGWQINTP
;
A
#
# COMPACT_ATOMS: atom_id res chain seq x y z
N MET A 1 13.80 51.76 -7.03
CA MET A 1 14.31 51.30 -8.34
C MET A 1 13.24 51.57 -9.39
N GLN A 2 13.57 52.35 -10.43
CA GLN A 2 12.64 52.69 -11.52
C GLN A 2 12.56 51.54 -12.53
N TYR A 3 11.34 51.05 -12.80
CA TYR A 3 11.10 50.12 -13.91
C TYR A 3 10.90 50.89 -15.22
N LYS A 4 11.80 50.66 -16.18
CA LYS A 4 11.69 51.14 -17.56
C LYS A 4 10.67 50.29 -18.31
N LYS A 5 9.64 50.95 -18.84
CA LYS A 5 8.67 50.43 -19.80
C LYS A 5 9.40 50.03 -21.09
N LEU A 6 9.42 48.74 -21.43
CA LEU A 6 9.84 48.25 -22.74
C LEU A 6 8.65 48.28 -23.69
N THR A 7 8.76 49.09 -24.73
CA THR A 7 7.84 49.19 -25.85
C THR A 7 7.86 47.91 -26.69
N SER A 8 6.66 47.35 -26.90
CA SER A 8 6.37 46.24 -27.80
C SER A 8 6.81 46.57 -29.24
N ILE A 9 7.67 45.72 -29.80
CA ILE A 9 7.95 45.66 -31.24
C ILE A 9 7.05 44.55 -31.79
N THR A 10 6.00 44.94 -32.51
CA THR A 10 5.18 44.02 -33.29
C THR A 10 5.94 43.60 -34.54
N SER A 11 6.70 42.51 -34.46
CA SER A 11 7.11 41.76 -35.64
C SER A 11 5.97 40.82 -36.05
N PRO A 12 5.57 40.76 -37.34
CA PRO A 12 4.65 39.74 -37.80
C PRO A 12 5.35 38.38 -37.70
N LEU A 13 4.95 37.59 -36.71
CA LEU A 13 5.37 36.20 -36.61
C LEU A 13 4.75 35.46 -37.80
N LEU A 14 5.59 35.13 -38.79
CA LEU A 14 5.23 34.25 -39.88
C LEU A 14 4.97 32.86 -39.25
N LEU A 15 3.70 32.51 -39.03
CA LEU A 15 3.30 31.13 -38.71
C LEU A 15 3.64 30.27 -39.93
N LEU A 16 4.83 29.68 -39.92
CA LEU A 16 5.11 28.50 -40.74
C LEU A 16 4.15 27.41 -40.27
N PRO A 17 3.30 26.83 -41.15
CA PRO A 17 2.56 25.65 -40.79
C PRO A 17 3.59 24.57 -40.45
N ILE A 18 3.66 24.19 -39.19
CA ILE A 18 4.32 22.96 -38.78
C ILE A 18 3.52 21.87 -39.50
N LEU A 19 4.05 21.39 -40.62
CA LEU A 19 3.61 20.15 -41.25
C LEU A 19 3.99 19.03 -40.28
N GLY A 20 3.19 18.88 -39.22
CA GLY A 20 3.26 17.79 -38.29
C GLY A 20 2.99 16.52 -39.09
N PHE A 21 4.00 15.66 -39.19
CA PHE A 21 3.82 14.32 -39.68
C PHE A 21 2.80 13.63 -38.77
N THR A 22 1.56 13.47 -39.24
CA THR A 22 0.59 12.56 -38.64
C THR A 22 1.08 11.15 -38.96
N GLN A 23 2.03 10.63 -38.18
CA GLN A 23 2.25 9.19 -38.19
C GLN A 23 0.95 8.57 -37.68
N PRO A 24 0.30 7.68 -38.45
CA PRO A 24 -0.86 6.96 -37.95
C PRO A 24 -0.43 6.26 -36.67
N ALA A 25 -1.22 6.39 -35.60
CA ALA A 25 -0.98 5.67 -34.36
C ALA A 25 -0.83 4.18 -34.71
N ILE A 26 0.39 3.66 -34.58
CA ILE A 26 0.65 2.25 -34.84
C ILE A 26 -0.12 1.48 -33.76
N ALA A 27 -0.92 0.50 -34.14
CA ALA A 27 -1.63 -0.33 -33.19
C ALA A 27 -0.62 -0.99 -32.23
N ASP A 28 -0.94 -0.99 -30.92
CA ASP A 28 -0.09 -1.60 -29.90
C ASP A 28 0.22 -3.07 -30.23
N PRO A 29 1.49 -3.46 -30.47
CA PRO A 29 1.84 -4.84 -30.79
C PRO A 29 1.54 -5.79 -29.64
N ASN A 30 1.44 -5.28 -28.41
CA ASN A 30 1.10 -6.04 -27.21
C ASN A 30 -0.40 -6.02 -26.90
N ASN A 31 -1.17 -5.23 -27.67
CA ASN A 31 -2.60 -5.05 -27.54
C ASN A 31 -3.00 -4.70 -26.10
N HIS A 32 -2.37 -3.68 -25.50
CA HIS A 32 -2.74 -3.23 -24.17
C HIS A 32 -4.13 -2.60 -24.19
N GLN A 33 -5.05 -3.14 -23.40
CA GLN A 33 -6.47 -2.78 -23.44
C GLN A 33 -6.98 -2.33 -22.09
N VAL A 34 -7.90 -1.37 -22.14
CA VAL A 34 -8.67 -0.92 -20.99
C VAL A 34 -10.14 -1.12 -21.33
N ILE A 35 -10.83 -1.87 -20.49
CA ILE A 35 -12.25 -2.19 -20.66
C ILE A 35 -13.03 -1.41 -19.61
N ILE A 36 -14.03 -0.63 -20.02
CA ILE A 36 -14.82 0.20 -19.09
C ILE A 36 -16.26 -0.26 -19.12
N TYR A 37 -16.82 -0.53 -17.94
CA TYR A 37 -18.23 -0.82 -17.71
C TYR A 37 -18.88 0.33 -16.95
N ASN A 38 -19.94 0.90 -17.52
CA ASN A 38 -20.82 1.80 -16.82
C ASN A 38 -21.99 1.01 -16.22
N ASN A 39 -21.94 0.73 -14.93
CA ASN A 39 -22.99 -0.01 -14.22
C ASN A 39 -23.99 0.92 -13.52
N SER A 40 -23.81 2.23 -13.66
CA SER A 40 -24.72 3.23 -13.11
C SER A 40 -26.00 3.37 -13.95
N ASP A 41 -26.93 4.14 -13.41
CA ASP A 41 -28.15 4.59 -14.09
C ASP A 41 -27.97 5.92 -14.84
N THR A 42 -26.77 6.51 -14.82
CA THR A 42 -26.43 7.74 -15.54
C THR A 42 -25.39 7.48 -16.64
N THR A 43 -25.23 8.42 -17.57
CA THR A 43 -24.13 8.37 -18.54
C THR A 43 -22.83 8.79 -17.83
N ILE A 44 -21.74 8.06 -18.09
CA ILE A 44 -20.40 8.47 -17.64
C ILE A 44 -19.54 8.94 -18.82
N TYR A 45 -18.55 9.77 -18.54
CA TYR A 45 -17.68 10.39 -19.55
C TYR A 45 -16.22 10.07 -19.25
N PRO A 46 -15.75 8.85 -19.57
CA PRO A 46 -14.36 8.46 -19.35
C PRO A 46 -13.41 9.20 -20.30
N ILE A 47 -12.31 9.71 -19.74
CA ILE A 47 -11.20 10.32 -20.47
C ILE A 47 -9.93 9.55 -20.13
N ALA A 48 -9.28 8.97 -21.12
CA ALA A 48 -7.93 8.43 -20.94
C ALA A 48 -6.89 9.52 -21.25
N GLU A 49 -6.04 9.83 -20.27
CA GLU A 49 -4.92 10.77 -20.37
C GLU A 49 -3.61 9.99 -20.43
N VAL A 50 -2.79 10.30 -21.44
CA VAL A 50 -1.45 9.73 -21.58
C VAL A 50 -0.48 10.86 -21.92
N LYS A 51 0.72 10.80 -21.34
CA LYS A 51 1.77 11.79 -21.57
C LYS A 51 2.53 11.49 -22.84
N HIS A 52 2.45 12.42 -23.82
CA HIS A 52 3.17 12.34 -25.08
C HIS A 52 4.14 13.48 -25.30
N GLY A 53 5.44 13.16 -25.28
CA GLY A 53 6.48 14.18 -25.34
C GLY A 53 6.28 15.25 -24.24
N PRO A 54 6.23 16.55 -24.58
CA PRO A 54 6.00 17.62 -23.61
C PRO A 54 4.52 17.87 -23.26
N GLY A 55 3.57 17.19 -23.92
CA GLY A 55 2.13 17.46 -23.75
C GLY A 55 1.33 16.29 -23.23
N LEU A 56 0.03 16.53 -23.03
CA LEU A 56 -0.95 15.53 -22.61
C LEU A 56 -1.94 15.27 -23.74
N TYR A 57 -2.24 14.00 -23.96
CA TYR A 57 -3.23 13.55 -24.93
C TYR A 57 -4.44 13.02 -24.17
N HIS A 58 -5.61 13.57 -24.50
CA HIS A 58 -6.88 13.16 -23.91
C HIS A 58 -7.70 12.41 -24.95
N SER A 59 -8.03 11.16 -24.64
CA SER A 59 -8.93 10.33 -25.43
C SER A 59 -10.28 10.26 -24.74
N TYR A 60 -11.27 10.98 -25.29
CA TYR A 60 -12.65 10.96 -24.82
C TYR A 60 -13.34 9.74 -25.41
N LEU A 61 -13.80 8.84 -24.54
CA LEU A 61 -14.32 7.55 -24.98
C LEU A 61 -15.85 7.58 -25.02
N SER A 62 -16.40 7.09 -26.13
CA SER A 62 -17.84 6.99 -26.37
C SER A 62 -18.19 5.65 -27.01
N THR A 63 -19.45 5.22 -26.85
CA THR A 63 -20.02 4.08 -27.59
C THR A 63 -20.60 4.47 -28.96
N SER A 64 -20.73 5.77 -29.26
CA SER A 64 -21.26 6.28 -30.53
C SER A 64 -20.15 6.77 -31.46
N ASN A 65 -20.36 6.58 -32.78
CA ASN A 65 -19.39 7.02 -33.78
C ASN A 65 -19.30 8.56 -33.82
N PRO A 66 -18.09 9.14 -33.60
CA PRO A 66 -17.88 10.58 -33.50
C PRO A 66 -18.03 11.32 -34.83
N VAL A 67 -18.01 10.62 -35.97
CA VAL A 67 -18.25 11.24 -37.28
C VAL A 67 -19.64 11.89 -37.35
N THR A 68 -20.56 11.51 -36.47
CA THR A 68 -21.95 12.00 -36.45
C THR A 68 -22.41 12.54 -35.09
N SER A 69 -21.59 12.44 -34.04
CA SER A 69 -21.97 12.80 -32.66
C SER A 69 -20.88 13.63 -31.99
N ASN A 70 -21.29 14.62 -31.18
CA ASN A 70 -20.36 15.39 -30.35
C ASN A 70 -19.64 14.45 -29.37
N ALA A 71 -18.41 14.79 -28.97
CA ALA A 71 -17.62 14.04 -27.98
C ALA A 71 -18.36 13.83 -26.64
N ASP A 72 -19.40 14.62 -26.40
CA ASP A 72 -20.29 14.65 -25.25
C ASP A 72 -21.30 13.47 -25.19
N ALA A 73 -21.08 12.38 -25.92
CA ALA A 73 -21.98 11.23 -25.90
C ALA A 73 -21.74 10.27 -24.72
N GLY A 74 -20.48 10.13 -24.28
CA GLY A 74 -20.10 9.27 -23.15
C GLY A 74 -20.47 7.78 -23.33
N LEU A 75 -20.47 7.06 -22.21
CA LEU A 75 -20.96 5.68 -22.08
C LEU A 75 -22.32 5.72 -21.40
N ALA A 76 -23.36 5.33 -22.13
CA ALA A 76 -24.73 5.28 -21.61
C ALA A 76 -24.87 4.28 -20.44
N PRO A 77 -25.93 4.38 -19.62
CA PRO A 77 -26.19 3.45 -18.52
C PRO A 77 -26.15 1.99 -18.97
N ASN A 78 -25.54 1.12 -18.17
CA ASN A 78 -25.44 -0.33 -18.41
C ASN A 78 -24.78 -0.70 -19.75
N THR A 79 -23.85 0.14 -20.21
CA THR A 79 -23.04 -0.14 -21.41
C THR A 79 -21.58 -0.33 -21.05
N SER A 80 -20.83 -0.89 -21.99
CA SER A 80 -19.39 -1.03 -21.86
C SER A 80 -18.70 -0.73 -23.17
N CYS A 81 -17.43 -0.39 -23.10
CA CYS A 81 -16.59 -0.35 -24.28
C CYS A 81 -15.13 -0.71 -23.96
N VAL A 82 -14.39 -1.14 -24.98
CA VAL A 82 -12.95 -1.43 -24.90
C VAL A 82 -12.15 -0.44 -25.74
N PHE A 83 -11.07 0.10 -25.20
CA PHE A 83 -10.10 0.85 -25.96
C PHE A 83 -8.69 0.28 -25.83
N THR A 84 -7.89 0.43 -26.88
CA THR A 84 -6.48 0.02 -26.93
C THR A 84 -5.63 1.26 -26.79
N LEU A 85 -4.59 1.16 -25.98
CA LEU A 85 -3.65 2.26 -25.79
C LEU A 85 -2.80 2.50 -27.03
N PRO A 86 -2.37 3.74 -27.29
CA PRO A 86 -1.39 4.00 -28.34
C PRO A 86 -0.05 3.33 -28.00
N THR A 87 0.63 2.81 -29.03
CA THR A 87 1.89 2.03 -28.96
C THR A 87 3.01 2.61 -28.13
N ALA A 88 3.12 3.94 -28.09
CA ALA A 88 4.38 4.58 -27.76
C ALA A 88 4.57 4.91 -26.27
N GLU A 89 3.55 4.73 -25.41
CA GLU A 89 3.49 5.46 -24.12
C GLU A 89 2.78 4.74 -22.98
N TRP A 90 2.50 3.45 -23.15
CA TRP A 90 1.84 2.65 -22.12
C TRP A 90 2.72 2.45 -20.87
N ASP A 91 4.03 2.66 -20.97
CA ASP A 91 5.03 2.53 -19.89
C ASP A 91 5.28 3.82 -19.10
N ARG A 92 4.54 4.91 -19.39
CA ARG A 92 4.81 6.25 -18.83
C ARG A 92 3.85 6.71 -17.72
N GLY A 93 3.02 5.82 -17.21
CA GLY A 93 1.92 6.18 -16.33
C GLY A 93 0.80 6.86 -17.12
N GLY A 94 -0.32 6.18 -17.26
CA GLY A 94 -1.55 6.70 -17.82
C GLY A 94 -2.61 6.89 -16.75
N ARG A 95 -3.64 7.66 -17.10
CA ARG A 95 -4.75 7.98 -16.21
C ARG A 95 -6.07 7.78 -16.93
N VAL A 96 -7.08 7.32 -16.20
CA VAL A 96 -8.47 7.34 -16.66
C VAL A 96 -9.26 8.17 -15.67
N TYR A 97 -9.78 9.30 -16.14
CA TYR A 97 -10.69 10.15 -15.38
C TYR A 97 -12.13 9.78 -15.71
N LEU A 98 -12.94 9.58 -14.69
CA LEU A 98 -14.33 9.15 -14.79
C LEU A 98 -15.25 10.24 -14.28
N TYR A 99 -16.12 10.75 -15.15
CA TYR A 99 -17.08 11.82 -14.84
C TYR A 99 -18.51 11.31 -14.98
N ASP A 100 -19.44 11.90 -14.25
CA ASP A 100 -20.89 11.68 -14.37
C ASP A 100 -21.61 12.76 -15.19
N GLN A 101 -20.84 13.73 -15.71
CA GLN A 101 -21.30 14.79 -16.59
C GLN A 101 -20.21 15.14 -17.61
N PRO A 102 -20.56 15.76 -18.75
CA PRO A 102 -19.56 16.16 -19.74
C PRO A 102 -18.51 17.09 -19.10
N PRO A 103 -17.21 16.77 -19.24
CA PRO A 103 -16.14 17.58 -18.68
C PRO A 103 -16.10 18.97 -19.34
N LEU A 104 -15.98 20.04 -18.54
CA LEU A 104 -15.93 21.41 -19.04
C LEU A 104 -14.71 21.67 -19.95
N SER A 105 -13.62 20.92 -19.75
CA SER A 105 -12.37 21.03 -20.51
C SER A 105 -12.53 20.64 -21.98
N MET A 106 -13.49 19.77 -22.34
CA MET A 106 -13.75 19.38 -23.75
C MET A 106 -13.93 20.59 -24.67
N GLN A 107 -14.48 21.68 -24.17
CA GLN A 107 -14.77 22.86 -24.97
C GLN A 107 -13.52 23.68 -25.34
N LYS A 108 -12.39 23.45 -24.66
CA LYS A 108 -11.16 24.25 -24.81
C LYS A 108 -10.05 23.55 -25.58
N GLU A 109 -10.20 22.25 -25.86
CA GLU A 109 -9.13 21.45 -26.44
C GLU A 109 -9.19 21.39 -27.97
N GLN A 110 -8.03 21.21 -28.60
CA GLN A 110 -7.93 21.10 -30.06
C GLN A 110 -7.93 19.64 -30.48
N LEU A 111 -8.90 19.26 -31.32
CA LEU A 111 -8.95 17.94 -31.93
C LEU A 111 -7.68 17.74 -32.77
N VAL A 112 -7.00 16.61 -32.57
CA VAL A 112 -5.82 16.25 -33.38
C VAL A 112 -6.31 15.81 -34.77
N PRO A 113 -6.00 16.52 -35.87
CA PRO A 113 -6.50 16.15 -37.19
C PRO A 113 -6.00 14.76 -37.60
N GLY A 114 -6.91 13.87 -38.02
CA GLY A 114 -6.57 12.50 -38.42
C GLY A 114 -6.39 11.52 -37.27
N SER A 115 -6.65 11.93 -36.01
CA SER A 115 -6.58 11.04 -34.83
C SER A 115 -7.80 10.13 -34.65
N GLN A 116 -8.65 9.97 -35.68
CA GLN A 116 -9.70 8.96 -35.65
C GLN A 116 -9.01 7.59 -35.64
N ASN A 117 -8.84 7.05 -34.43
CA ASN A 117 -8.23 5.77 -34.25
C ASN A 117 -9.10 4.71 -34.94
N THR A 118 -8.41 3.79 -35.60
CA THR A 118 -9.01 2.55 -36.09
C THR A 118 -9.80 1.92 -34.94
N PRO A 119 -11.09 1.57 -35.13
CA PRO A 119 -11.86 0.90 -34.10
C PRO A 119 -11.09 -0.30 -33.56
N VAL A 120 -11.00 -0.37 -32.25
CA VAL A 120 -10.40 -1.48 -31.53
C VAL A 120 -11.18 -2.76 -31.87
N GLN A 121 -10.53 -3.91 -31.87
CA GLN A 121 -11.27 -5.16 -32.02
C GLN A 121 -12.12 -5.39 -30.76
N PRO A 122 -13.43 -5.66 -30.87
CA PRO A 122 -14.25 -6.06 -29.74
C PRO A 122 -13.60 -7.21 -28.96
N VAL A 123 -13.70 -7.18 -27.63
CA VAL A 123 -13.11 -8.19 -26.73
C VAL A 123 -14.21 -8.78 -25.88
N ASP A 124 -14.32 -10.12 -25.83
CA ASP A 124 -15.30 -10.81 -24.98
C ASP A 124 -16.75 -10.30 -25.14
N GLY A 125 -17.12 -9.84 -26.34
CA GLY A 125 -18.45 -9.27 -26.63
C GLY A 125 -18.63 -7.80 -26.22
N VAL A 126 -17.61 -7.16 -25.65
CA VAL A 126 -17.57 -5.72 -25.38
C VAL A 126 -17.25 -4.95 -26.67
N PRO A 127 -18.10 -4.00 -27.10
CA PRO A 127 -17.86 -3.22 -28.30
C PRO A 127 -16.67 -2.27 -28.14
N ALA A 128 -16.05 -1.88 -29.25
CA ALA A 128 -14.99 -0.89 -29.24
C ALA A 128 -15.49 0.49 -28.78
N CYS A 129 -14.69 1.21 -27.99
CA CYS A 129 -14.89 2.63 -27.80
C CYS A 129 -14.52 3.37 -29.10
N PHE A 130 -15.14 4.53 -29.31
CA PHE A 130 -14.70 5.50 -30.31
C PHE A 130 -13.97 6.65 -29.60
N PRO A 131 -12.62 6.64 -29.57
CA PRO A 131 -11.86 7.71 -28.94
C PRO A 131 -11.82 8.94 -29.84
N ASN A 132 -12.13 10.11 -29.28
CA ASN A 132 -11.71 11.38 -29.85
C ASN A 132 -10.46 11.86 -29.14
N VAL A 133 -9.36 12.06 -29.87
CA VAL A 133 -8.08 12.43 -29.27
C VAL A 133 -7.83 13.93 -29.42
N TYR A 134 -7.56 14.57 -28.30
CA TYR A 134 -7.28 15.99 -28.19
C TYR A 134 -5.93 16.22 -27.53
N TYR A 135 -5.33 17.37 -27.85
CA TYR A 135 -4.15 17.88 -27.15
C TYR A 135 -4.59 18.93 -26.13
N GLY A 136 -4.14 18.77 -24.88
CA GLY A 136 -4.60 19.58 -23.75
C GLY A 136 -3.53 19.88 -22.69
N GLU A 137 -3.90 20.74 -21.76
CA GLU A 137 -3.22 20.93 -20.47
C GLU A 137 -3.75 19.92 -19.46
N ALA A 138 -3.14 19.83 -18.28
CA ALA A 138 -3.63 18.94 -17.22
C ALA A 138 -5.09 19.29 -16.88
N LEU A 139 -5.90 18.26 -16.65
CA LEU A 139 -7.29 18.45 -16.27
C LEU A 139 -7.38 19.17 -14.90
N PRO A 140 -8.23 20.19 -14.75
CA PRO A 140 -8.37 20.92 -13.49
C PRO A 140 -8.76 20.02 -12.31
N LEU A 141 -8.24 20.29 -11.11
CA LEU A 141 -8.56 19.50 -9.91
C LEU A 141 -10.02 19.64 -9.46
N ASP A 142 -10.70 20.73 -9.81
CA ASP A 142 -12.13 20.96 -9.54
C ASP A 142 -13.07 20.29 -10.53
N ASN A 143 -12.52 19.58 -11.52
CA ASN A 143 -13.33 18.73 -12.37
C ASN A 143 -13.99 17.60 -11.55
N PRO A 144 -15.27 17.29 -11.78
CA PRO A 144 -15.99 16.22 -11.10
C PRO A 144 -15.56 14.85 -11.65
N SER A 145 -14.35 14.43 -11.31
CA SER A 145 -13.78 13.17 -11.77
C SER A 145 -13.39 12.26 -10.61
N GLN A 146 -13.40 10.95 -10.88
CA GLN A 146 -12.65 9.94 -10.13
C GLN A 146 -11.44 9.50 -10.98
N LEU A 147 -10.30 9.27 -10.35
CA LEU A 147 -9.04 8.91 -11.01
C LEU A 147 -8.71 7.42 -10.84
N VAL A 148 -8.39 6.77 -11.96
CA VAL A 148 -7.69 5.48 -12.03
C VAL A 148 -6.33 5.71 -12.67
N GLU A 149 -5.26 5.25 -12.06
CA GLU A 149 -3.90 5.33 -12.60
C GLU A 149 -3.44 3.94 -13.03
N TYR A 150 -2.59 3.88 -14.06
CA TYR A 150 -2.03 2.62 -14.52
C TYR A 150 -0.66 2.80 -15.16
N THR A 151 0.18 1.77 -15.10
CA THR A 151 1.41 1.64 -15.87
C THR A 151 1.49 0.24 -16.44
N PHE A 152 1.67 0.11 -17.75
CA PHE A 152 2.01 -1.18 -18.33
C PHE A 152 3.52 -1.35 -18.32
N ASP A 153 3.98 -2.46 -17.78
CA ASP A 153 5.35 -2.94 -17.92
C ASP A 153 5.34 -4.11 -18.92
N PRO A 154 6.49 -4.52 -19.49
CA PRO A 154 6.53 -5.70 -20.35
C PRO A 154 5.91 -6.95 -19.69
N GLY A 155 4.67 -7.28 -20.08
CA GLY A 155 3.89 -8.40 -19.58
C GLY A 155 3.16 -8.18 -18.26
N PHE A 156 3.18 -6.97 -17.69
CA PHE A 156 2.50 -6.64 -16.45
C PHE A 156 1.68 -5.35 -16.59
N VAL A 157 0.63 -5.25 -15.77
CA VAL A 157 -0.11 -4.01 -15.53
C VAL A 157 -0.01 -3.69 -14.05
N ASP A 158 0.39 -2.47 -13.76
CA ASP A 158 0.32 -1.82 -12.46
C ASP A 158 -0.87 -0.86 -12.50
N TYR A 159 -1.73 -0.86 -11.49
CA TYR A 159 -2.88 0.02 -11.44
C TYR A 159 -3.36 0.29 -10.01
N ASP A 160 -3.97 1.45 -9.85
CA ASP A 160 -4.58 1.89 -8.61
C ASP A 160 -5.78 2.82 -8.89
N ILE A 161 -6.63 2.99 -7.88
CA ILE A 161 -7.64 4.05 -7.88
C ILE A 161 -7.11 5.12 -6.93
N SER A 162 -6.84 6.30 -7.46
CA SER A 162 -6.23 7.36 -6.69
C SER A 162 -7.30 8.18 -5.98
N SER A 163 -7.29 8.11 -4.65
CA SER A 163 -8.11 8.92 -3.75
C SER A 163 -7.27 9.91 -2.93
N VAL A 164 -5.98 9.99 -3.24
CA VAL A 164 -4.99 10.92 -2.66
C VAL A 164 -5.46 12.36 -2.82
N ASP A 165 -5.90 12.70 -4.03
CA ASP A 165 -6.33 14.05 -4.34
C ASP A 165 -7.79 14.31 -3.94
N HIS A 166 -8.67 13.35 -4.23
CA HIS A 166 -10.11 13.49 -4.05
C HIS A 166 -10.84 12.15 -4.19
N MET A 167 -12.07 12.13 -3.70
CA MET A 167 -13.02 11.03 -3.92
C MET A 167 -14.29 11.57 -4.59
N TYR A 168 -14.78 10.87 -5.61
CA TYR A 168 -15.97 11.32 -6.37
C TYR A 168 -16.94 10.22 -6.79
N LEU A 169 -16.47 9.12 -7.38
CA LEU A 169 -17.33 8.04 -7.88
C LEU A 169 -16.88 6.68 -7.35
N PRO A 170 -17.82 5.74 -7.12
CA PRO A 170 -17.48 4.36 -6.80
C PRO A 170 -16.92 3.67 -8.05
N VAL A 171 -15.71 3.14 -7.93
CA VAL A 171 -15.00 2.47 -9.02
C VAL A 171 -14.40 1.18 -8.49
N ALA A 172 -14.45 0.13 -9.31
CA ALA A 172 -13.69 -1.10 -9.13
C ALA A 172 -12.76 -1.32 -10.33
N VAL A 173 -11.54 -1.79 -10.09
CA VAL A 173 -10.53 -2.07 -11.13
C VAL A 173 -9.97 -3.46 -10.93
N GLU A 174 -9.83 -4.24 -12.00
CA GLU A 174 -9.31 -5.60 -11.97
C GLU A 174 -8.46 -5.87 -13.21
N VAL A 175 -7.37 -6.64 -13.08
CA VAL A 175 -6.70 -7.23 -14.25
C VAL A 175 -7.70 -8.14 -15.00
N SER A 176 -7.79 -8.03 -16.32
CA SER A 176 -8.92 -8.60 -17.07
C SER A 176 -9.03 -10.13 -17.07
N ASP A 177 -8.03 -10.86 -16.53
CA ASP A 177 -8.11 -12.31 -16.34
C ASP A 177 -8.76 -12.70 -14.99
N GLY A 178 -8.98 -11.73 -14.10
CA GLY A 178 -9.54 -11.87 -12.78
C GLY A 178 -8.68 -12.64 -11.77
N SER A 179 -7.37 -12.69 -12.01
CA SER A 179 -6.45 -13.51 -11.22
C SER A 179 -6.38 -13.16 -9.73
N ILE A 180 -6.71 -11.94 -9.31
CA ILE A 180 -6.51 -11.47 -7.92
C ILE A 180 -7.70 -10.81 -7.23
N GLY A 181 -8.81 -10.57 -7.93
CA GLY A 181 -9.89 -9.74 -7.40
C GLY A 181 -9.70 -8.26 -7.72
N TYR A 182 -10.67 -7.44 -7.33
CA TYR A 182 -10.72 -6.02 -7.72
C TYR A 182 -10.19 -5.06 -6.63
N ASN A 183 -9.53 -3.98 -7.04
CA ASN A 183 -9.30 -2.79 -6.24
C ASN A 183 -10.49 -1.85 -6.33
N GLY A 184 -10.77 -1.05 -5.31
CA GLY A 184 -11.93 -0.16 -5.29
C GLY A 184 -13.13 -0.65 -4.50
N THR A 185 -14.32 -0.22 -4.91
CA THR A 185 -15.60 -0.54 -4.28
C THR A 185 -16.64 -0.92 -5.32
N GLY A 186 -17.48 -1.89 -4.96
CA GLY A 186 -18.62 -2.33 -5.77
C GLY A 186 -19.92 -1.59 -5.47
N MET A 187 -19.89 -0.52 -4.68
CA MET A 187 -21.07 0.27 -4.32
C MET A 187 -21.74 0.91 -5.54
N ASP A 188 -23.06 1.10 -5.46
CA ASP A 188 -23.77 1.99 -6.37
C ASP A 188 -23.54 3.47 -5.99
N ILE A 189 -23.83 4.40 -6.92
CA ILE A 189 -23.60 5.84 -6.71
C ILE A 189 -24.40 6.36 -5.51
N GLN A 190 -25.64 5.92 -5.32
CA GLN A 190 -26.51 6.46 -4.28
C GLN A 190 -25.99 6.12 -2.88
N THR A 191 -25.64 4.86 -2.65
CA THR A 191 -25.06 4.40 -1.38
C THR A 191 -23.75 5.14 -1.10
N PHE A 192 -22.85 5.16 -2.09
CA PHE A 192 -21.55 5.82 -1.98
C PHE A 192 -21.66 7.33 -1.66
N GLN A 193 -22.59 8.03 -2.31
CA GLN A 193 -22.83 9.46 -2.07
C GLN A 193 -23.51 9.72 -0.73
N GLY A 194 -24.34 8.79 -0.26
CA GLY A 194 -24.88 8.81 1.10
C GLY A 194 -23.76 8.73 2.15
N ASP A 195 -22.85 7.79 2.00
CA ASP A 195 -21.71 7.63 2.91
C ASP A 195 -20.78 8.85 2.90
N ILE A 196 -20.53 9.46 1.73
CA ILE A 196 -19.81 10.75 1.64
C ILE A 196 -20.53 11.85 2.41
N ALA A 197 -21.85 11.96 2.28
CA ALA A 197 -22.64 12.98 2.97
C ALA A 197 -22.60 12.80 4.49
N ASP A 198 -22.68 11.55 4.97
CA ASP A 198 -22.57 11.22 6.39
C ASP A 198 -21.16 11.55 6.92
N PHE A 199 -20.11 11.20 6.19
CA PHE A 199 -18.73 11.56 6.55
C PHE A 199 -18.52 13.09 6.65
N ILE A 200 -19.07 13.85 5.71
CA ILE A 200 -19.04 15.32 5.74
C ILE A 200 -19.73 15.84 7.01
N ALA A 201 -20.88 15.29 7.36
CA ALA A 201 -21.62 15.70 8.55
C ALA A 201 -20.86 15.39 9.85
N ASP A 202 -20.24 14.21 9.92
CA ASP A 202 -19.52 13.75 11.13
C ASP A 202 -18.20 14.52 11.35
N TYR A 203 -17.45 14.78 10.28
CA TYR A 203 -16.11 15.37 10.37
C TYR A 203 -16.04 16.84 9.96
N ASN A 204 -17.15 17.44 9.51
CA ASN A 204 -17.19 18.76 8.87
C ASN A 204 -16.20 18.85 7.69
N TRP A 205 -16.08 17.76 6.94
CA TRP A 205 -15.17 17.67 5.81
C TRP A 205 -15.61 18.62 4.69
N PRO A 206 -14.70 19.35 4.03
CA PRO A 206 -15.06 20.27 2.96
C PRO A 206 -15.49 19.54 1.69
N THR A 207 -16.15 20.26 0.80
CA THR A 207 -16.47 19.78 -0.56
C THR A 207 -15.89 20.72 -1.61
N TYR A 208 -15.66 20.19 -2.79
CA TYR A 208 -15.38 21.00 -3.97
C TYR A 208 -16.64 21.72 -4.47
N ARG A 209 -16.43 22.92 -5.01
CA ARG A 209 -17.37 23.66 -5.86
C ARG A 209 -17.38 22.95 -7.21
N LEU A 210 -18.46 22.25 -7.50
CA LEU A 210 -18.61 21.60 -8.79
C LEU A 210 -19.38 22.48 -9.77
N PRO A 211 -19.22 22.26 -11.09
CA PRO A 211 -20.00 22.96 -12.11
C PRO A 211 -21.51 22.86 -11.89
N PRO A 212 -22.31 23.86 -12.29
CA PRO A 212 -23.77 23.76 -12.24
C PRO A 212 -24.28 22.53 -12.99
N GLY A 213 -25.15 21.75 -12.33
CA GLY A 213 -25.69 20.49 -12.88
C GLY A 213 -25.07 19.23 -12.27
N SER A 214 -23.92 19.36 -11.60
CA SER A 214 -23.36 18.29 -10.77
C SER A 214 -24.35 17.95 -9.65
N THR A 215 -24.70 16.66 -9.54
CA THR A 215 -25.59 16.18 -8.46
C THR A 215 -24.82 15.43 -7.37
N ASN A 216 -23.66 14.88 -7.71
CA ASN A 216 -22.79 14.16 -6.80
C ASN A 216 -21.86 15.10 -6.04
N ILE A 217 -21.43 14.65 -4.86
CA ILE A 217 -20.50 15.33 -3.97
C ILE A 217 -19.08 14.86 -4.30
N LYS A 218 -18.17 15.83 -4.38
CA LYS A 218 -16.72 15.60 -4.48
C LYS A 218 -16.05 16.13 -3.23
N ILE A 219 -15.26 15.28 -2.57
CA ILE A 219 -14.48 15.66 -1.38
C ILE A 219 -12.97 15.65 -1.70
N PRO A 220 -12.18 16.59 -1.13
CA PRO A 220 -10.73 16.57 -1.25
C PRO A 220 -10.13 15.51 -0.33
N GLY A 221 -9.00 14.94 -0.74
CA GLY A 221 -8.12 14.19 0.15
C GLY A 221 -7.45 15.09 1.18
N SER A 222 -6.89 14.48 2.22
CA SER A 222 -6.37 15.18 3.40
C SER A 222 -5.27 16.19 3.08
N TYR A 223 -4.42 15.93 2.08
CA TYR A 223 -3.43 16.89 1.59
C TYR A 223 -4.09 18.17 1.04
N ASN A 224 -5.08 18.00 0.17
CA ASN A 224 -5.77 19.10 -0.52
C ASN A 224 -6.59 19.98 0.44
N VAL A 225 -7.04 19.42 1.57
CA VAL A 225 -7.61 20.21 2.67
C VAL A 225 -6.65 21.31 3.14
N PHE A 226 -5.34 21.09 3.16
CA PHE A 226 -4.36 22.10 3.58
C PHE A 226 -3.92 23.02 2.45
N VAL A 227 -3.46 22.44 1.34
CA VAL A 227 -2.74 23.22 0.31
C VAL A 227 -3.63 24.06 -0.58
N GLN A 228 -4.94 23.79 -0.60
CA GLN A 228 -5.92 24.57 -1.35
C GLN A 228 -6.61 25.65 -0.49
N GLN A 229 -6.01 26.01 0.66
CA GLN A 229 -6.45 27.13 1.50
C GLN A 229 -5.53 28.36 1.33
N PRO A 230 -6.00 29.44 0.67
CA PRO A 230 -5.18 30.61 0.38
C PRO A 230 -4.60 31.32 1.59
N SER A 231 -5.25 31.21 2.76
CA SER A 231 -4.85 31.85 4.01
C SER A 231 -3.78 31.08 4.79
N ARG A 232 -3.58 29.79 4.50
CA ARG A 232 -2.72 28.89 5.29
C ARG A 232 -1.47 28.44 4.57
N SER A 233 -1.58 28.24 3.27
CA SER A 233 -0.47 27.70 2.51
C SER A 233 0.59 28.78 2.31
N SER A 234 1.86 28.46 2.58
CA SER A 234 3.00 29.20 2.01
C SER A 234 3.05 29.13 0.48
N PHE A 235 2.18 28.30 -0.11
CA PHE A 235 1.95 28.07 -1.52
C PHE A 235 1.18 29.22 -2.20
N ASP A 236 1.33 29.28 -3.53
CA ASP A 236 0.87 30.39 -4.37
C ASP A 236 -0.65 30.64 -4.23
N PRO A 237 -1.08 31.84 -3.81
CA PRO A 237 -2.50 32.22 -3.73
C PRO A 237 -3.24 32.25 -5.08
N SER A 238 -2.54 32.04 -6.20
CA SER A 238 -3.16 31.83 -7.51
C SER A 238 -3.88 30.47 -7.65
N ASN A 239 -3.60 29.50 -6.76
CA ASN A 239 -4.38 28.28 -6.64
C ASN A 239 -5.75 28.60 -6.02
N GLN A 240 -6.73 28.81 -6.91
CA GLN A 240 -8.06 29.30 -6.60
C GLN A 240 -8.83 28.40 -5.63
N GLN A 241 -9.77 29.02 -4.90
CA GLN A 241 -10.69 28.39 -3.96
C GLN A 241 -11.64 27.43 -4.67
N TYR A 242 -11.17 26.21 -4.92
CA TYR A 242 -12.03 25.16 -5.44
C TYR A 242 -12.97 24.59 -4.38
N MET A 243 -12.71 24.80 -3.09
CA MET A 243 -13.58 24.28 -2.01
C MET A 243 -14.69 25.27 -1.64
N GLU A 244 -15.94 24.80 -1.72
CA GLU A 244 -17.15 25.62 -1.54
C GLU A 244 -17.74 25.54 -0.12
N GLN A 245 -17.77 24.32 0.44
CA GLN A 245 -18.39 24.04 1.73
C GLN A 245 -17.34 23.55 2.74
N GLY A 246 -17.67 23.69 4.02
CA GLY A 246 -16.83 23.35 5.17
C GLY A 246 -16.97 24.38 6.26
N GLN A 247 -16.93 23.94 7.53
CA GLN A 247 -16.92 24.88 8.64
C GLN A 247 -15.65 25.71 8.59
N ARG A 248 -15.81 27.03 8.72
CA ARG A 248 -14.69 27.98 8.70
C ARG A 248 -14.58 28.76 10.00
N ASP A 249 -13.36 29.01 10.43
CA ASP A 249 -13.08 29.88 11.57
C ASP A 249 -13.27 31.37 11.20
N ALA A 250 -13.02 32.26 12.17
CA ALA A 250 -13.11 33.71 11.95
C ALA A 250 -12.09 34.25 10.92
N ASN A 251 -11.06 33.47 10.58
CA ASN A 251 -10.04 33.78 9.59
C ASN A 251 -10.31 33.11 8.23
N ASN A 252 -11.50 32.53 8.05
CA ASN A 252 -11.93 31.81 6.84
C ASN A 252 -11.14 30.51 6.57
N ASN A 253 -10.46 29.96 7.57
CA ASN A 253 -9.75 28.69 7.49
C ASN A 253 -10.70 27.52 7.73
N LEU A 254 -10.45 26.37 7.09
CA LEU A 254 -11.24 25.17 7.37
C LEU A 254 -10.92 24.62 8.77
N VAL A 255 -11.95 24.44 9.59
CA VAL A 255 -11.86 23.89 10.95
C VAL A 255 -11.26 22.47 10.95
N ILE A 256 -11.49 21.70 9.88
CA ILE A 256 -10.92 20.36 9.77
C ILE A 256 -9.39 20.38 9.63
N ALA A 257 -8.81 21.40 8.98
CA ALA A 257 -7.35 21.51 8.88
C ALA A 257 -6.73 21.79 10.26
N ASP A 258 -7.38 22.63 11.07
CA ASP A 258 -6.99 22.81 12.48
C ASP A 258 -7.12 21.52 13.28
N THR A 259 -8.19 20.76 13.03
CA THR A 259 -8.44 19.51 13.73
C THR A 259 -7.34 18.48 13.42
N LEU A 260 -7.00 18.30 12.14
CA LEU A 260 -5.91 17.42 11.70
C LEU A 260 -4.56 17.88 12.25
N PHE A 261 -4.24 19.17 12.13
CA PHE A 261 -3.02 19.74 12.68
C PHE A 261 -2.90 19.52 14.19
N ASN A 262 -3.95 19.84 14.93
CA ASN A 262 -3.95 19.72 16.39
C ASN A 262 -3.81 18.26 16.82
N ARG A 263 -4.38 17.29 16.09
CA ARG A 263 -4.17 15.86 16.36
C ARG A 263 -2.70 15.47 16.24
N TRP A 264 -2.07 15.75 15.11
CA TRP A 264 -0.66 15.45 14.88
C TRP A 264 0.26 16.17 15.89
N ASN A 265 0.02 17.47 16.11
CA ASN A 265 0.84 18.28 17.03
C ASN A 265 0.69 17.84 18.50
N ALA A 266 -0.51 17.45 18.92
CA ALA A 266 -0.74 16.99 20.28
C ALA A 266 0.00 15.68 20.56
N TRP A 267 0.01 14.76 19.60
CA TRP A 267 0.80 13.53 19.68
C TRP A 267 2.31 13.78 19.65
N LYS A 268 2.78 14.64 18.73
CA LYS A 268 4.20 15.08 18.65
C LYS A 268 4.71 15.65 19.97
N THR A 269 3.93 16.51 20.62
CA THR A 269 4.38 17.28 21.81
C THR A 269 4.08 16.60 23.14
N GLY A 270 3.22 15.59 23.15
CA GLY A 270 2.68 14.98 24.38
C GLY A 270 1.81 15.91 25.20
N LYS A 271 1.38 17.03 24.62
CA LYS A 271 0.44 17.98 25.20
C LYS A 271 -0.92 17.77 24.56
N LEU A 272 -1.49 16.59 24.74
CA LEU A 272 -2.91 16.37 24.49
C LEU A 272 -3.69 17.15 25.57
N ASN A 273 -4.79 17.81 25.21
CA ASN A 273 -5.63 18.49 26.18
C ASN A 273 -6.69 17.50 26.68
N GLY A 274 -6.89 17.36 27.99
CA GLY A 274 -7.99 16.57 28.56
C GLY A 274 -7.67 15.09 28.81
N LYS A 275 -8.67 14.21 28.60
CA LYS A 275 -8.58 12.74 28.82
C LYS A 275 -7.67 12.01 27.82
N ASP A 276 -7.17 12.73 26.82
CA ASP A 276 -6.41 12.16 25.72
C ASP A 276 -4.89 12.15 25.98
N ILE A 277 -4.42 12.56 27.17
CA ILE A 277 -2.99 12.52 27.53
C ILE A 277 -2.54 11.09 27.77
N CYS A 278 -1.45 10.67 27.10
CA CYS A 278 -0.73 9.46 27.47
C CYS A 278 -0.35 9.51 28.93
N THR A 279 -0.94 8.62 29.73
CA THR A 279 -0.41 8.41 31.08
C THR A 279 0.98 7.79 30.97
N LYS A 280 1.85 8.05 31.96
CA LYS A 280 3.22 7.52 31.93
C LYS A 280 3.29 5.99 31.91
N ASP A 281 2.18 5.33 32.28
CA ASP A 281 2.07 3.89 32.37
C ASP A 281 1.38 3.28 31.11
N ASP A 282 0.95 4.11 30.16
CA ASP A 282 0.34 3.66 28.91
C ASP A 282 1.42 3.47 27.83
N ALA A 283 2.01 2.28 27.82
CA ALA A 283 3.11 1.93 26.92
C ALA A 283 2.71 2.00 25.43
N GLU A 284 1.45 1.70 25.10
CA GLU A 284 0.95 1.76 23.72
C GLU A 284 0.82 3.21 23.26
N CYS A 285 0.24 4.07 24.10
CA CYS A 285 0.16 5.51 23.84
C CYS A 285 1.55 6.13 23.69
N LEU A 286 2.50 5.79 24.57
CA LEU A 286 3.89 6.28 24.47
C LEU A 286 4.60 5.79 23.20
N LYS A 287 4.33 4.55 22.76
CA LYS A 287 4.84 4.01 21.49
C LYS A 287 4.26 4.79 20.31
N PHE A 288 2.95 5.01 20.28
CA PHE A 288 2.27 5.75 19.23
C PHE A 288 2.81 7.19 19.13
N GLN A 289 2.96 7.87 20.26
CA GLN A 289 3.60 9.18 20.34
C GLN A 289 5.01 9.18 19.74
N SER A 290 5.83 8.18 20.08
CA SER A 290 7.18 8.06 19.53
C SER A 290 7.17 7.89 18.01
N GLN A 291 6.21 7.12 17.48
CA GLN A 291 6.04 6.91 16.05
C GLN A 291 5.62 8.20 15.32
N VAL A 292 4.66 8.94 15.88
CA VAL A 292 4.26 10.25 15.35
C VAL A 292 5.45 11.21 15.32
N LYS A 293 6.23 11.25 16.40
CA LYS A 293 7.42 12.11 16.47
C LYS A 293 8.46 11.72 15.42
N GLU A 294 8.69 10.42 15.21
CA GLU A 294 9.64 9.92 14.21
C GLU A 294 9.29 10.41 12.80
N VAL A 295 8.03 10.24 12.37
CA VAL A 295 7.59 10.73 11.05
C VAL A 295 7.70 12.24 10.98
N TRP A 296 7.28 12.95 12.01
CA TRP A 296 7.37 14.40 12.06
C TRP A 296 8.81 14.91 11.89
N ASP A 297 9.75 14.35 12.64
CA ASP A 297 11.15 14.79 12.65
C ASP A 297 11.79 14.64 11.25
N GLU A 298 11.45 13.58 10.50
CA GLU A 298 11.93 13.38 9.12
C GLU A 298 11.39 14.45 8.17
N PHE A 299 10.10 14.76 8.23
CA PHE A 299 9.53 15.84 7.42
C PHE A 299 10.05 17.22 7.84
N ALA A 300 10.29 17.44 9.13
CA ALA A 300 10.91 18.68 9.61
C ALA A 300 12.35 18.83 9.10
N ALA A 301 13.12 17.73 9.05
CA ALA A 301 14.46 17.73 8.46
C ALA A 301 14.41 18.01 6.94
N ASN A 302 13.44 17.41 6.22
CA ASN A 302 13.20 17.69 4.81
C ASN A 302 12.85 19.17 4.59
N ALA A 303 11.91 19.71 5.36
CA ALA A 303 11.54 21.13 5.33
C ALA A 303 12.75 22.06 5.55
N GLU A 304 13.57 21.79 6.57
CA GLU A 304 14.77 22.58 6.87
C GLU A 304 15.78 22.56 5.71
N ALA A 305 15.93 21.43 5.01
CA ALA A 305 16.82 21.32 3.85
C ALA A 305 16.36 22.22 2.68
N TYR A 306 15.06 22.45 2.54
CA TYR A 306 14.46 23.18 1.41
C TYR A 306 13.91 24.56 1.74
N LYS A 307 14.01 25.03 2.98
CA LYS A 307 13.44 26.32 3.43
C LYS A 307 13.81 27.54 2.58
N ASN A 308 15.01 27.54 1.98
CA ASN A 308 15.49 28.66 1.16
C ASN A 308 14.77 28.77 -0.19
N GLN A 309 13.97 27.77 -0.57
CA GLN A 309 13.14 27.81 -1.79
C GLN A 309 11.77 28.49 -1.55
N TYR A 310 11.42 28.82 -0.31
CA TYR A 310 10.13 29.42 0.06
C TYR A 310 10.29 30.89 0.44
N GLU A 311 9.32 31.72 0.01
CA GLU A 311 9.29 33.15 0.35
C GLU A 311 8.90 33.39 1.81
N LYS A 312 8.13 32.46 2.39
CA LYS A 312 7.69 32.47 3.78
C LYS A 312 8.37 31.32 4.53
N PRO A 313 8.65 31.47 5.84
CA PRO A 313 9.09 30.36 6.68
C PRO A 313 8.09 29.20 6.60
N ILE A 314 8.61 27.98 6.49
CA ILE A 314 7.83 26.75 6.57
C ILE A 314 7.30 26.61 8.01
N THR A 315 6.01 26.36 8.14
CA THR A 315 5.29 26.24 9.42
C THR A 315 5.13 24.77 9.83
N ASP A 316 4.74 24.53 11.09
CA ASP A 316 4.39 23.18 11.56
C ASP A 316 3.14 22.66 10.81
N GLU A 317 2.23 23.54 10.40
CA GLU A 317 1.08 23.22 9.55
C GLU A 317 1.50 22.78 8.14
N ASP A 318 2.51 23.44 7.54
CA ASP A 318 3.07 23.00 6.26
C ASP A 318 3.67 21.58 6.39
N ILE A 319 4.32 21.28 7.52
CA ILE A 319 4.85 19.92 7.81
C ILE A 319 3.72 18.89 7.84
N VAL A 320 2.63 19.14 8.57
CA VAL A 320 1.47 18.21 8.60
C VAL A 320 0.87 18.02 7.22
N ALA A 321 0.74 19.10 6.43
CA ALA A 321 0.27 18.98 5.05
C ALA A 321 1.16 18.02 4.25
N HIS A 322 2.49 18.16 4.34
CA HIS A 322 3.41 17.30 3.58
C HIS A 322 3.43 15.86 4.10
N ILE A 323 3.22 15.64 5.40
CA ILE A 323 3.02 14.30 5.96
C ILE A 323 1.79 13.64 5.32
N LEU A 324 0.62 14.31 5.38
CA LEU A 324 -0.64 13.79 4.85
C LEU A 324 -0.64 13.57 3.33
N GLY A 325 0.14 14.38 2.61
CA GLY A 325 0.33 14.24 1.16
C GLY A 325 1.55 13.45 0.76
N TRP A 326 2.37 12.99 1.69
CA TRP A 326 3.70 12.40 1.43
C TRP A 326 4.51 13.10 0.31
N VAL A 327 4.49 14.44 0.30
CA VAL A 327 5.13 15.27 -0.73
C VAL A 327 6.43 15.89 -0.23
N THR A 328 7.38 16.11 -1.14
CA THR A 328 8.65 16.80 -0.86
C THR A 328 8.47 18.31 -0.70
N PHE A 329 9.35 18.93 0.09
CA PHE A 329 9.50 20.39 0.12
C PHE A 329 10.39 20.93 -1.04
N ASP A 330 10.92 20.07 -1.91
CA ASP A 330 11.73 20.50 -3.06
C ASP A 330 10.85 21.03 -4.21
N LYS A 331 10.76 22.36 -4.37
CA LYS A 331 10.01 22.99 -5.48
C LYS A 331 10.60 22.70 -6.86
N SER A 332 11.84 22.23 -6.94
CA SER A 332 12.42 21.81 -8.21
C SER A 332 11.87 20.46 -8.70
N GLN A 333 11.21 19.71 -7.80
CA GLN A 333 10.59 18.43 -8.10
C GLN A 333 9.06 18.56 -8.04
N VAL A 334 8.44 18.72 -9.20
CA VAL A 334 6.96 18.82 -9.31
C VAL A 334 6.41 17.64 -10.10
N PRO A 335 5.46 16.87 -9.52
CA PRO A 335 5.34 16.47 -8.12
C PRO A 335 6.17 15.20 -7.89
N GLN A 336 7.05 15.17 -6.87
CA GLN A 336 7.73 13.92 -6.54
C GLN A 336 7.69 13.66 -5.03
N TRP A 337 7.50 12.37 -4.74
CA TRP A 337 7.74 11.65 -3.51
C TRP A 337 8.64 12.39 -2.50
N ALA A 338 8.26 12.39 -1.22
CA ALA A 338 8.97 13.07 -0.13
C ALA A 338 10.47 12.74 0.00
N GLY A 339 10.96 11.68 -0.64
CA GLY A 339 12.35 11.21 -0.49
C GLY A 339 12.62 10.53 0.85
N ILE A 340 11.59 10.39 1.69
CA ILE A 340 11.64 9.73 3.00
C ILE A 340 11.43 8.23 2.76
N THR A 341 12.39 7.42 3.21
CA THR A 341 12.44 5.96 2.99
C THR A 341 12.57 5.19 4.29
N GLY A 342 12.41 3.87 4.21
CA GLY A 342 12.78 2.95 5.28
C GLY A 342 11.86 3.09 6.48
N LYS A 343 12.46 3.24 7.67
CA LYS A 343 11.73 3.16 8.95
C LYS A 343 10.58 4.16 9.03
N ALA A 344 10.81 5.42 8.66
CA ALA A 344 9.80 6.47 8.76
C ALA A 344 8.62 6.24 7.81
N GLN A 345 8.86 5.70 6.61
CA GLN A 345 7.81 5.31 5.68
C GLN A 345 6.93 4.19 6.26
N THR A 346 7.55 3.12 6.78
CA THR A 346 6.83 2.03 7.44
C THR A 346 6.07 2.52 8.68
N THR A 347 6.67 3.41 9.46
CA THR A 347 6.04 4.03 10.63
C THR A 347 4.82 4.87 10.22
N TYR A 348 4.93 5.68 9.16
CA TYR A 348 3.82 6.49 8.64
C TYR A 348 2.65 5.62 8.17
N MET A 349 2.91 4.58 7.38
CA MET A 349 1.86 3.65 6.96
C MET A 349 1.15 3.02 8.17
N ALA A 350 1.90 2.62 9.20
CA ALA A 350 1.31 2.08 10.43
C ALA A 350 0.46 3.10 11.19
N LEU A 351 0.82 4.39 11.16
CA LEU A 351 0.07 5.48 11.77
C LEU A 351 -1.25 5.77 11.03
N GLU A 352 -1.22 5.80 9.70
CA GLU A 352 -2.43 6.00 8.87
C GLU A 352 -3.47 4.89 9.10
N TYR A 353 -3.01 3.67 9.41
CA TYR A 353 -3.87 2.51 9.72
C TYR A 353 -4.13 2.26 11.20
N ALA A 354 -3.72 3.15 12.11
CA ALA A 354 -3.83 2.92 13.55
C ALA A 354 -5.29 2.82 14.06
N TYR A 355 -6.25 3.37 13.32
CA TYR A 355 -7.68 3.19 13.61
C TYR A 355 -8.11 1.72 13.57
N LYS A 356 -7.41 0.85 12.82
CA LYS A 356 -7.71 -0.59 12.77
C LYS A 356 -7.37 -1.32 14.06
N THR A 357 -6.30 -0.89 14.75
CA THR A 357 -5.90 -1.47 16.04
C THR A 357 -6.58 -0.78 17.22
N HIS A 358 -7.14 0.41 17.00
CA HIS A 358 -7.83 1.24 18.01
C HIS A 358 -9.20 1.75 17.53
N PRO A 359 -10.13 0.87 17.11
CA PRO A 359 -11.39 1.29 16.51
C PRO A 359 -12.28 2.11 17.45
N ASP A 360 -12.18 1.87 18.77
CA ASP A 360 -12.97 2.54 19.79
C ASP A 360 -12.32 3.82 20.35
N ASP A 361 -11.12 4.18 19.87
CA ASP A 361 -10.37 5.32 20.38
C ASP A 361 -9.95 6.28 19.25
N PRO A 362 -10.81 7.28 18.93
CA PRO A 362 -10.63 8.17 17.79
C PRO A 362 -9.38 9.05 17.89
N LYS A 363 -8.71 9.09 19.05
CA LYS A 363 -7.47 9.85 19.22
C LYS A 363 -6.31 9.22 18.45
N TYR A 364 -6.34 7.91 18.17
CA TYR A 364 -5.34 7.22 17.36
C TYR A 364 -5.61 7.34 15.85
N ASN A 365 -6.77 7.85 15.45
CA ASN A 365 -7.07 8.14 14.07
C ASN A 365 -6.51 9.53 13.68
N LEU A 366 -5.32 9.56 13.10
CA LEU A 366 -4.67 10.79 12.65
C LEU A 366 -5.25 11.33 11.34
N ASN A 367 -5.96 10.49 10.59
CA ASN A 367 -6.47 10.81 9.27
C ASN A 367 -7.83 10.11 9.02
N PRO A 368 -8.95 10.72 9.48
CA PRO A 368 -10.28 10.13 9.34
C PRO A 368 -10.73 9.89 7.90
N TYR A 369 -10.14 10.58 6.93
CA TYR A 369 -10.38 10.31 5.51
C TYR A 369 -9.91 8.91 5.08
N VAL A 370 -8.77 8.45 5.61
CA VAL A 370 -8.25 7.10 5.30
C VAL A 370 -9.13 6.04 5.93
N GLN A 371 -9.58 6.25 7.17
CA GLN A 371 -10.59 5.38 7.78
C GLN A 371 -11.89 5.35 6.97
N PHE A 372 -12.40 6.50 6.57
CA PHE A 372 -13.62 6.62 5.77
C PHE A 372 -13.55 5.78 4.49
N ILE A 373 -12.46 5.92 3.74
CA ILE A 373 -12.25 5.19 2.49
C ILE A 373 -12.24 3.67 2.72
N HIS A 374 -11.46 3.19 3.68
CA HIS A 374 -11.26 1.76 3.82
C HIS A 374 -12.36 1.05 4.62
N ASP A 375 -12.95 1.70 5.62
CA ASP A 375 -13.96 1.06 6.49
C ASP A 375 -15.38 1.36 6.02
N GLN A 376 -15.72 2.63 5.77
CA GLN A 376 -17.09 3.02 5.43
C GLN A 376 -17.40 2.76 3.96
N LEU A 377 -16.53 3.21 3.04
CA LEU A 377 -16.69 2.94 1.61
C LEU A 377 -16.30 1.51 1.22
N ASN A 378 -15.71 0.75 2.15
CA ASN A 378 -15.11 -0.56 1.92
C ASN A 378 -14.29 -0.57 0.62
N ALA A 379 -13.41 0.43 0.46
CA ALA A 379 -12.65 0.65 -0.75
C ALA A 379 -11.16 0.39 -0.51
N ASN A 380 -10.58 -0.57 -1.22
CA ASN A 380 -9.13 -0.81 -1.27
C ASN A 380 -8.51 0.05 -2.38
N VAL A 381 -8.39 1.34 -2.09
CA VAL A 381 -7.91 2.38 -3.02
C VAL A 381 -6.81 3.18 -2.36
N TYR A 382 -6.09 3.96 -3.17
CA TYR A 382 -4.96 4.73 -2.71
C TYR A 382 -5.42 6.00 -1.96
N ALA A 383 -5.48 5.94 -0.63
CA ALA A 383 -6.07 7.00 0.20
C ALA A 383 -5.08 8.11 0.62
N PHE A 384 -3.78 7.85 0.51
CA PHE A 384 -2.68 8.77 0.84
C PHE A 384 -1.44 8.43 -0.01
N SER A 385 -0.52 9.37 -0.22
CA SER A 385 0.49 9.27 -1.30
C SER A 385 1.72 8.38 -1.04
N VAL A 386 1.67 7.45 -0.10
CA VAL A 386 2.67 6.37 0.02
C VAL A 386 2.01 5.09 -0.37
N ASP A 387 2.53 4.41 -1.41
CA ASP A 387 1.98 3.17 -1.96
C ASP A 387 1.59 2.27 -0.82
N ASP A 388 0.30 2.30 -0.49
CA ASP A 388 -0.20 1.44 0.54
C ASP A 388 -0.42 0.10 -0.15
N GLU A 389 -0.03 -0.97 0.53
CA GLU A 389 -0.12 -2.31 -0.06
C GLU A 389 -1.57 -2.64 -0.48
N VAL A 390 -2.54 -1.87 0.04
CA VAL A 390 -3.99 -1.97 -0.16
C VAL A 390 -4.46 -1.48 -1.53
N GLY A 391 -4.06 -0.28 -1.95
CA GLY A 391 -4.58 0.38 -3.14
C GLY A 391 -3.87 0.04 -4.45
N ASN A 392 -2.62 -0.44 -4.37
CA ASN A 392 -1.80 -0.73 -5.54
C ASN A 392 -1.83 -2.22 -5.95
N ALA A 393 -2.07 -2.49 -7.23
CA ALA A 393 -2.07 -3.85 -7.78
C ALA A 393 -1.22 -3.97 -9.04
N ARG A 394 -0.12 -4.73 -8.94
CA ARG A 394 0.73 -5.10 -10.07
C ARG A 394 0.57 -6.57 -10.45
N ARG A 395 0.08 -6.89 -11.65
CA ARG A 395 -0.13 -8.29 -12.09
C ARG A 395 0.23 -8.54 -13.54
N LYS A 396 0.52 -9.81 -13.84
CA LYS A 396 0.76 -10.24 -15.20
C LYS A 396 -0.50 -10.05 -16.03
N GLY A 397 -0.41 -9.34 -17.14
CA GLY A 397 -1.56 -9.04 -17.97
C GLY A 397 -1.27 -7.90 -18.92
N ASN A 398 -2.00 -7.90 -20.03
CA ASN A 398 -1.97 -6.81 -21.01
C ASN A 398 -3.29 -6.04 -21.01
N SER A 399 -4.17 -6.25 -20.02
CA SER A 399 -5.39 -5.47 -19.94
C SER A 399 -5.94 -5.43 -18.53
N PHE A 400 -6.72 -4.39 -18.26
CA PHE A 400 -7.49 -4.26 -17.04
C PHE A 400 -8.90 -3.75 -17.35
N THR A 401 -9.81 -4.02 -16.41
CA THR A 401 -11.21 -3.68 -16.46
C THR A 401 -11.53 -2.68 -15.36
N ILE A 402 -12.19 -1.59 -15.73
CA ILE A 402 -12.76 -0.59 -14.84
C ILE A 402 -14.28 -0.80 -14.84
N ALA A 403 -14.89 -0.86 -13.66
CA ALA A 403 -16.33 -0.90 -13.47
C ALA A 403 -16.76 0.27 -12.58
N VAL A 404 -17.67 1.10 -13.07
CA VAL A 404 -18.20 2.25 -12.33
C VAL A 404 -19.56 1.89 -11.75
N ALA A 405 -19.76 2.16 -10.46
CA ALA A 405 -21.03 1.96 -9.75
C ALA A 405 -21.57 0.53 -9.76
N GLY A 406 -20.74 -0.43 -9.35
CA GLY A 406 -21.10 -1.85 -9.32
C GLY A 406 -20.05 -2.73 -9.99
N LEU A 407 -20.17 -4.04 -9.80
CA LEU A 407 -19.15 -5.00 -10.23
C LEU A 407 -19.43 -5.67 -11.57
N ASN A 408 -20.46 -5.31 -12.34
CA ASN A 408 -20.66 -5.96 -13.65
C ASN A 408 -19.44 -5.70 -14.55
N GLY A 409 -18.99 -6.74 -15.26
CA GLY A 409 -17.73 -6.73 -16.01
C GLY A 409 -16.50 -7.26 -15.25
N ILE A 410 -16.43 -7.08 -13.93
CA ILE A 410 -15.38 -7.65 -13.07
C ILE A 410 -15.55 -9.18 -13.02
N LYS A 411 -14.50 -9.97 -13.27
CA LYS A 411 -14.57 -11.43 -13.31
C LYS A 411 -14.52 -12.03 -11.91
N ASN A 412 -13.57 -11.62 -11.08
CA ASN A 412 -13.47 -12.03 -9.69
C ASN A 412 -14.16 -10.99 -8.80
N LYS A 413 -15.35 -11.35 -8.31
CA LYS A 413 -16.17 -10.49 -7.43
C LYS A 413 -15.63 -10.37 -6.00
N SER A 414 -14.49 -10.97 -5.72
CA SER A 414 -13.81 -10.78 -4.44
C SER A 414 -12.96 -9.52 -4.52
N GLN A 415 -13.04 -8.68 -3.50
CA GLN A 415 -12.13 -7.55 -3.38
C GLN A 415 -10.71 -8.08 -3.23
N TYR A 416 -9.76 -7.46 -3.93
CA TYR A 416 -8.35 -7.76 -3.79
C TYR A 416 -7.95 -7.56 -2.35
N THR A 417 -7.60 -8.66 -1.72
CA THR A 417 -6.82 -8.61 -0.49
C THR A 417 -5.38 -8.61 -0.96
N PRO A 418 -4.61 -7.53 -0.71
CA PRO A 418 -3.18 -7.60 -0.89
C PRO A 418 -2.71 -8.90 -0.26
N PRO A 419 -1.84 -9.68 -0.91
CA PRO A 419 -1.15 -10.70 -0.16
C PRO A 419 -0.60 -9.93 1.02
N GLN A 420 -1.10 -10.22 2.22
CA GLN A 420 -0.46 -9.75 3.43
C GLN A 420 0.98 -10.11 3.12
N MET A 421 1.89 -9.14 3.08
CA MET A 421 3.27 -9.47 3.25
C MET A 421 3.33 -9.96 4.70
N SER A 422 2.77 -11.15 4.94
CA SER A 422 3.15 -12.07 5.97
C SER A 422 4.63 -12.12 5.76
N ASN A 423 5.30 -11.30 6.59
CA ASN A 423 6.72 -11.25 6.71
C ASN A 423 7.10 -12.64 7.17
N PHE A 424 7.20 -13.57 6.22
CA PHE A 424 7.75 -14.88 6.41
C PHE A 424 9.23 -14.62 6.61
N MET A 425 9.58 -14.29 7.84
CA MET A 425 10.94 -13.93 8.20
C MET A 425 11.75 -15.20 8.11
N THR A 426 12.66 -15.28 7.17
CA THR A 426 13.50 -16.47 7.07
C THR A 426 14.75 -16.27 7.93
N ASN A 427 14.78 -16.87 9.11
CA ASN A 427 15.96 -16.90 9.96
C ASN A 427 16.91 -17.99 9.46
N TYR A 428 18.10 -17.60 9.05
CA TYR A 428 19.13 -18.53 8.59
C TYR A 428 20.27 -18.57 9.60
N GLY A 429 20.79 -19.77 9.88
CA GLY A 429 21.97 -19.93 10.73
C GLY A 429 23.24 -19.31 10.10
N PRO A 430 24.34 -19.18 10.85
CA PRO A 430 25.59 -18.63 10.32
C PRO A 430 26.10 -19.41 9.09
N GLY A 431 26.59 -18.65 8.10
CA GLY A 431 27.25 -19.16 6.89
C GLY A 431 26.42 -19.13 5.60
N TRP A 432 25.12 -18.82 5.65
CA TRP A 432 24.34 -18.53 4.44
C TRP A 432 24.71 -17.15 3.91
N THR A 433 24.97 -17.05 2.59
CA THR A 433 25.52 -15.83 1.97
C THR A 433 24.59 -15.20 0.94
N SER A 434 23.60 -15.93 0.44
CA SER A 434 22.56 -15.36 -0.41
C SER A 434 21.23 -16.10 -0.29
N LEU A 435 20.17 -15.35 -0.57
CA LEU A 435 18.78 -15.79 -0.67
C LEU A 435 18.25 -15.35 -2.03
N LYS A 436 17.59 -16.27 -2.75
CA LYS A 436 16.93 -15.96 -4.02
C LYS A 436 15.45 -16.27 -3.95
N PHE A 437 14.63 -15.35 -4.45
CA PHE A 437 13.20 -15.59 -4.67
C PHE A 437 12.93 -15.71 -6.17
N CYS A 438 12.46 -16.87 -6.61
CA CYS A 438 12.13 -17.12 -8.00
C CYS A 438 10.62 -17.20 -8.17
N GLN A 439 10.06 -16.43 -9.11
CA GLN A 439 8.61 -16.41 -9.39
C GLN A 439 8.11 -17.71 -10.05
N SER A 440 9.03 -18.61 -10.43
CA SER A 440 8.73 -19.94 -10.95
C SER A 440 9.94 -20.88 -10.75
N ASN A 441 9.82 -22.12 -11.22
CA ASN A 441 10.93 -23.08 -11.28
C ASN A 441 12.07 -22.61 -12.23
N ASP A 442 11.92 -21.48 -12.91
CA ASP A 442 12.93 -20.88 -13.77
C ASP A 442 13.93 -20.06 -12.93
N SER A 443 15.14 -20.61 -12.77
CA SER A 443 16.22 -19.98 -12.02
C SER A 443 16.76 -18.69 -12.67
N THR A 444 16.33 -18.34 -13.88
CA THR A 444 16.70 -17.09 -14.55
C THR A 444 15.85 -15.90 -14.12
N GLN A 445 14.71 -16.14 -13.46
CA GLN A 445 13.78 -15.11 -12.96
C GLN A 445 13.80 -15.03 -11.43
N CYS A 446 15.00 -14.98 -10.85
CA CYS A 446 15.17 -14.87 -9.41
C CYS A 446 15.65 -13.47 -9.01
N GLN A 447 15.09 -12.93 -7.94
CA GLN A 447 15.64 -11.79 -7.24
C GLN A 447 16.72 -12.25 -6.26
N ASP A 448 17.96 -11.80 -6.49
CA ASP A 448 19.11 -12.11 -5.65
C ASP A 448 19.22 -11.13 -4.48
N ASN A 449 19.07 -11.65 -3.27
CA ASN A 449 19.30 -10.93 -2.03
C ASN A 449 20.61 -11.41 -1.41
N LYS A 450 21.56 -10.49 -1.22
CA LYS A 450 22.77 -10.77 -0.44
C LYS A 450 22.41 -10.81 1.03
N LEU A 451 22.77 -11.91 1.68
CA LEU A 451 22.57 -12.07 3.12
C LEU A 451 23.80 -11.54 3.86
N ASP A 452 23.56 -10.80 4.93
CA ASP A 452 24.58 -10.56 5.95
C ASP A 452 24.75 -11.86 6.76
N PRO A 453 25.93 -12.51 6.73
CA PRO A 453 26.16 -13.75 7.45
C PRO A 453 26.21 -13.57 8.99
N GLU A 454 26.32 -12.34 9.49
CA GLU A 454 26.43 -12.04 10.93
C GLU A 454 25.11 -11.56 11.55
N THR A 455 24.17 -11.10 10.72
CA THR A 455 22.92 -10.50 11.20
C THR A 455 21.72 -11.26 10.61
N PRO A 456 20.79 -11.78 11.43
CA PRO A 456 19.53 -12.32 10.92
C PRO A 456 18.80 -11.24 10.11
N GLN A 457 18.54 -11.52 8.84
CA GLN A 457 17.79 -10.62 7.96
C GLN A 457 16.45 -11.24 7.60
N SER A 458 15.41 -10.41 7.57
CA SER A 458 14.05 -10.82 7.22
C SER A 458 13.72 -10.35 5.82
N TYR A 459 13.15 -11.24 5.02
CA TYR A 459 12.72 -10.93 3.65
C TYR A 459 11.28 -11.42 3.45
N PRO A 460 10.38 -10.60 2.90
CA PRO A 460 9.03 -11.05 2.59
C PRO A 460 9.05 -12.09 1.46
N ILE A 461 8.25 -13.15 1.58
CA ILE A 461 8.02 -14.09 0.47
C ILE A 461 6.95 -13.46 -0.43
N PRO A 462 7.28 -13.10 -1.67
CA PRO A 462 6.44 -12.17 -2.41
C PRO A 462 5.22 -12.83 -3.09
N TYR A 463 5.23 -14.15 -3.32
CA TYR A 463 4.17 -14.83 -4.09
C TYR A 463 3.93 -16.29 -3.68
N ASP A 464 2.71 -16.76 -3.90
CA ASP A 464 2.40 -18.18 -4.06
C ASP A 464 3.17 -18.79 -5.23
N ASN A 465 3.46 -20.09 -5.16
CA ASN A 465 4.25 -20.84 -6.13
C ASN A 465 5.68 -20.31 -6.35
N SER A 466 6.24 -19.60 -5.37
CA SER A 466 7.62 -19.15 -5.41
C SER A 466 8.58 -20.28 -5.06
N THR A 467 9.70 -20.34 -5.77
CA THR A 467 10.85 -21.16 -5.38
C THR A 467 11.82 -20.28 -4.60
N ILE A 468 12.12 -20.68 -3.37
CA ILE A 468 13.11 -20.00 -2.53
C ILE A 468 14.40 -20.80 -2.58
N ILE A 469 15.54 -20.14 -2.79
CA ILE A 469 16.85 -20.77 -2.87
C ILE A 469 17.82 -20.07 -1.91
N TYR A 470 18.32 -20.82 -0.92
CA TYR A 470 19.42 -20.39 -0.06
C TYR A 470 20.73 -20.91 -0.62
N THR A 471 21.77 -20.08 -0.54
CA THR A 471 23.13 -20.48 -0.92
C THR A 471 24.09 -20.24 0.24
N LYS A 472 24.76 -21.31 0.68
CA LYS A 472 25.81 -21.29 1.69
C LYS A 472 27.16 -21.26 1.00
N SER A 473 27.97 -20.23 1.26
CA SER A 473 29.38 -20.23 0.89
C SER A 473 30.16 -20.92 2.00
N ASP A 474 30.69 -22.11 1.74
CA ASP A 474 31.52 -22.86 2.69
C ASP A 474 33.03 -22.67 2.42
N GLY A 475 33.39 -21.69 1.59
CA GLY A 475 34.78 -21.48 1.15
C GLY A 475 35.30 -22.53 0.17
N THR A 476 34.48 -23.51 -0.24
CA THR A 476 34.81 -24.45 -1.30
C THR A 476 34.27 -23.97 -2.66
N ASN A 477 34.78 -24.53 -3.76
CA ASN A 477 34.31 -24.20 -5.12
C ASN A 477 32.88 -24.71 -5.42
N LYS A 478 32.15 -25.24 -4.45
CA LYS A 478 30.79 -25.79 -4.62
C LYS A 478 29.88 -25.29 -3.49
N PRO A 479 29.18 -24.17 -3.68
CA PRO A 479 28.27 -23.66 -2.65
C PRO A 479 27.14 -24.68 -2.39
N GLN A 480 26.72 -24.79 -1.13
CA GLN A 480 25.57 -25.62 -0.78
C GLN A 480 24.28 -24.85 -1.10
N THR A 481 23.35 -25.47 -1.81
CA THR A 481 22.03 -24.89 -2.08
C THR A 481 20.94 -25.65 -1.35
N LEU A 482 19.99 -24.91 -0.79
CA LEU A 482 18.71 -25.45 -0.32
C LEU A 482 17.62 -24.72 -1.09
N SER A 483 16.77 -25.47 -1.80
CA SER A 483 15.62 -24.91 -2.49
C SER A 483 14.33 -25.58 -2.05
N PHE A 484 13.23 -24.83 -2.10
CA PHE A 484 11.89 -25.37 -1.86
C PHE A 484 10.83 -24.50 -2.53
N ASN A 485 9.69 -25.10 -2.85
CA ASN A 485 8.56 -24.43 -3.48
C ASN A 485 7.49 -24.12 -2.44
N VAL A 486 7.17 -22.84 -2.28
CA VAL A 486 6.02 -22.40 -1.51
C VAL A 486 4.80 -22.53 -2.39
N THR A 487 3.98 -23.56 -2.20
CA THR A 487 2.82 -23.84 -3.07
C THR A 487 1.56 -23.10 -2.67
N LYS A 488 1.50 -22.63 -1.42
CA LYS A 488 0.39 -21.84 -0.90
C LYS A 488 0.82 -21.04 0.30
N LEU A 489 0.51 -19.76 0.32
CA LEU A 489 0.58 -18.88 1.47
C LEU A 489 -0.84 -18.62 1.97
N THR A 490 -0.98 -18.59 3.28
CA THR A 490 -2.15 -18.05 3.97
C THR A 490 -1.64 -17.11 5.05
N ASP A 491 -2.53 -16.31 5.64
CA ASP A 491 -2.19 -15.34 6.69
C ASP A 491 -1.39 -15.93 7.86
N SER A 492 -1.46 -17.25 8.06
CA SER A 492 -0.77 -17.93 9.16
C SER A 492 -0.07 -19.24 8.78
N THR A 493 0.00 -19.64 7.51
CA THR A 493 0.70 -20.88 7.11
C THR A 493 1.32 -20.78 5.73
N ALA A 494 2.45 -21.46 5.52
CA ALA A 494 3.06 -21.67 4.21
C ALA A 494 3.12 -23.18 3.92
N GLU A 495 2.54 -23.62 2.81
CA GLU A 495 2.63 -25.01 2.34
C GLU A 495 3.87 -25.15 1.45
N VAL A 496 4.87 -25.88 1.94
CA VAL A 496 6.16 -26.07 1.25
C VAL A 496 6.24 -27.47 0.62
N LYS A 497 6.68 -27.55 -0.65
CA LYS A 497 6.91 -28.79 -1.42
C LYS A 497 8.26 -28.77 -2.14
N ASN A 498 8.65 -29.92 -2.68
CA ASN A 498 9.81 -30.07 -3.57
C ASN A 498 11.13 -29.55 -2.97
N CYS A 499 11.38 -29.84 -1.69
CA CYS A 499 12.61 -29.43 -1.05
C CYS A 499 13.79 -30.18 -1.67
N GLN A 500 14.85 -29.45 -2.01
CA GLN A 500 16.07 -30.01 -2.58
C GLN A 500 17.29 -29.43 -1.86
N GLN A 501 18.26 -30.28 -1.58
CA GLN A 501 19.58 -29.88 -1.12
C GLN A 501 20.60 -30.26 -2.20
N ASN A 502 21.32 -29.27 -2.73
CA ASN A 502 22.28 -29.45 -3.83
C ASN A 502 21.64 -30.15 -5.06
N GLY A 503 20.36 -29.90 -5.32
CA GLY A 503 19.59 -30.53 -6.39
C GLY A 503 19.08 -31.95 -6.10
N ALA A 504 19.41 -32.55 -4.95
CA ALA A 504 18.86 -33.83 -4.51
C ALA A 504 17.59 -33.59 -3.69
N ALA A 505 16.51 -34.33 -3.98
CA ALA A 505 15.27 -34.24 -3.21
C ALA A 505 15.49 -34.61 -1.74
N VAL A 506 15.02 -33.74 -0.84
CA VAL A 506 15.02 -33.95 0.61
C VAL A 506 13.59 -33.79 1.16
N PRO A 507 13.22 -34.45 2.26
CA PRO A 507 11.92 -34.22 2.89
C PRO A 507 11.74 -32.76 3.29
N CYS A 508 10.60 -32.16 2.96
CA CYS A 508 10.25 -30.80 3.42
C CYS A 508 9.86 -30.74 4.91
N SER A 509 9.56 -31.89 5.50
CA SER A 509 9.22 -32.05 6.91
C SER A 509 9.91 -33.32 7.40
N GLY A 510 10.85 -33.22 8.33
CA GLY A 510 11.57 -34.40 8.81
C GLY A 510 12.35 -34.17 10.10
N SER A 511 12.18 -35.08 11.04
CA SER A 511 12.88 -35.21 12.32
C SER A 511 14.32 -35.74 12.19
N ASP A 512 14.98 -35.52 11.04
CA ASP A 512 16.35 -36.02 10.78
C ASP A 512 17.38 -34.92 11.15
N PRO A 513 18.22 -35.15 12.19
CA PRO A 513 19.19 -34.18 12.69
C PRO A 513 20.38 -33.93 11.74
N THR A 514 20.47 -34.62 10.60
CA THR A 514 21.56 -34.45 9.62
C THR A 514 21.19 -33.59 8.41
N SER A 515 19.91 -33.27 8.24
CA SER A 515 19.39 -32.40 7.18
C SER A 515 19.17 -30.97 7.67
N ALA A 516 19.31 -29.98 6.78
CA ALA A 516 18.92 -28.60 7.10
C ALA A 516 17.43 -28.59 7.46
N GLN A 517 17.10 -28.25 8.71
CA GLN A 517 15.72 -28.25 9.17
C GLN A 517 15.05 -26.95 8.73
N ILE A 518 13.91 -27.06 8.04
CA ILE A 518 13.03 -25.94 7.75
C ILE A 518 11.93 -25.95 8.84
N ASN A 519 12.13 -25.21 9.93
CA ASN A 519 11.13 -25.07 10.98
C ASN A 519 10.29 -23.82 10.70
N VAL A 520 9.04 -23.99 10.28
CA VAL A 520 8.13 -22.85 10.09
C VAL A 520 7.34 -22.62 11.37
N ASP A 521 7.62 -21.51 12.06
CA ASP A 521 6.90 -21.06 13.24
C ASP A 521 5.90 -19.97 12.84
N PHE A 522 4.62 -20.19 13.11
CA PHE A 522 3.55 -19.28 12.69
C PHE A 522 2.95 -18.62 13.93
N ASN A 523 3.41 -17.41 14.26
CA ASN A 523 2.80 -16.59 15.30
C ASN A 523 2.10 -15.36 14.69
N LYS A 524 1.00 -14.92 15.32
CA LYS A 524 0.02 -13.95 14.78
C LYS A 524 0.55 -12.53 14.54
N THR A 525 1.82 -12.25 14.85
CA THR A 525 2.47 -10.96 14.63
C THR A 525 3.66 -11.02 13.66
N SER A 526 4.14 -12.22 13.32
CA SER A 526 5.19 -12.49 12.33
C SER A 526 5.36 -14.01 12.21
N SER A 527 5.29 -14.56 11.00
CA SER A 527 5.61 -15.98 10.76
C SER A 527 7.11 -16.11 10.46
N ILE A 528 7.84 -16.98 11.17
CA ILE A 528 9.29 -17.14 11.01
C ILE A 528 9.61 -18.51 10.44
N LEU A 529 10.36 -18.55 9.33
CA LEU A 529 10.94 -19.76 8.75
C LEU A 529 12.39 -19.92 9.24
N TYR A 530 12.68 -20.87 10.10
CA TYR A 530 14.05 -21.17 10.55
C TYR A 530 14.72 -22.20 9.64
N ILE A 531 15.97 -21.95 9.25
CA ILE A 531 16.85 -22.89 8.53
C ILE A 531 18.09 -23.16 9.37
N ASP A 532 18.12 -24.31 10.04
CA ASP A 532 19.25 -24.73 10.89
C ASP A 532 20.34 -25.46 10.09
N ALA A 533 21.61 -25.24 10.48
CA ALA A 533 22.77 -25.94 9.93
C ALA A 533 23.16 -27.16 10.80
N PRO A 534 23.63 -28.27 10.21
CA PRO A 534 24.04 -29.45 10.97
C PRO A 534 25.44 -29.29 11.56
N SER A 535 25.56 -28.78 12.80
CA SER A 535 26.73 -28.97 13.68
C SER A 535 26.43 -28.53 15.12
N PRO A 536 27.09 -29.14 16.14
CA PRO A 536 26.93 -28.73 17.52
C PRO A 536 27.54 -27.35 17.74
N VAL A 537 26.69 -26.34 17.88
CA VAL A 537 27.12 -24.97 18.20
C VAL A 537 27.59 -24.94 19.66
N ASN A 538 28.90 -24.72 19.87
CA ASN A 538 29.37 -24.12 21.11
C ASN A 538 28.92 -22.66 21.10
N LEU A 539 27.91 -22.33 21.91
CA LEU A 539 27.40 -20.97 22.04
C LEU A 539 28.46 -20.05 22.69
N PRO A 540 28.55 -18.77 22.29
CA PRO A 540 29.35 -17.78 22.99
C PRO A 540 28.77 -17.48 24.38
N PRO A 541 29.59 -16.99 25.33
CA PRO A 541 29.13 -16.74 26.69
C PRO A 541 28.18 -15.54 26.78
N ALA A 542 27.08 -15.77 27.51
CA ALA A 542 26.20 -14.82 28.21
C ALA A 542 25.67 -13.60 27.46
N GLY A 543 24.35 -13.61 27.20
CA GLY A 543 23.61 -12.43 26.76
C GLY A 543 22.12 -12.65 26.51
N SER A 544 21.39 -13.33 27.39
CA SER A 544 19.93 -13.17 27.64
C SER A 544 19.41 -14.27 28.58
N ASN A 545 18.57 -13.88 29.54
CA ASN A 545 18.10 -14.70 30.66
C ASN A 545 16.63 -15.09 30.47
N ALA A 546 16.35 -16.30 30.01
CA ALA A 546 15.02 -16.92 30.04
C ALA A 546 15.04 -18.39 29.55
N LEU A 547 14.27 -19.29 30.18
CA LEU A 547 13.74 -20.53 29.58
C LEU A 547 12.48 -20.14 28.82
N SER A 548 12.34 -20.48 27.54
CA SER A 548 11.09 -20.25 26.80
C SER A 548 10.30 -21.55 26.68
N ILE A 549 9.01 -21.54 27.02
CA ILE A 549 8.09 -22.66 26.78
C ILE A 549 7.16 -22.31 25.61
N TYR A 550 7.33 -22.97 24.46
CA TYR A 550 6.42 -22.82 23.32
C TYR A 550 5.29 -23.84 23.41
N THR A 551 4.05 -23.39 23.48
CA THR A 551 2.86 -24.26 23.45
C THR A 551 1.76 -23.59 22.63
N GLY A 552 0.98 -24.38 21.88
CA GLY A 552 -0.26 -23.91 21.24
C GLY A 552 -1.46 -23.82 22.18
N ALA A 553 -1.28 -24.03 23.48
CA ALA A 553 -2.36 -24.02 24.47
C ALA A 553 -2.50 -22.64 25.14
N GLN A 554 -3.75 -22.23 25.43
CA GLN A 554 -4.09 -20.95 26.05
C GLN A 554 -3.60 -20.83 27.53
N SER A 555 -3.31 -21.96 28.18
CA SER A 555 -2.80 -22.01 29.55
C SER A 555 -2.01 -23.29 29.81
N VAL A 556 -1.00 -23.21 30.67
CA VAL A 556 -0.18 -24.34 31.16
C VAL A 556 -0.24 -24.41 32.68
N ILE A 557 -0.27 -25.62 33.25
CA ILE A 557 -0.19 -25.80 34.70
C ILE A 557 1.24 -26.22 35.06
N VAL A 558 1.94 -25.43 35.87
CA VAL A 558 3.29 -25.74 36.37
C VAL A 558 3.21 -25.97 37.87
N ASN A 559 3.52 -27.19 38.32
CA ASN A 559 3.44 -27.58 39.74
C ASN A 559 2.09 -27.24 40.42
N GLY A 560 0.99 -27.39 39.66
CA GLY A 560 -0.36 -27.09 40.14
C GLY A 560 -0.80 -25.62 40.03
N GLN A 561 0.06 -24.71 39.58
CA GLN A 561 -0.30 -23.32 39.29
C GLN A 561 -0.64 -23.14 37.80
N THR A 562 -1.80 -22.57 37.51
CA THR A 562 -2.21 -22.23 36.13
C THR A 562 -1.55 -20.93 35.70
N ILE A 563 -0.82 -20.98 34.59
CA ILE A 563 -0.19 -19.84 33.92
C ILE A 563 -0.91 -19.66 32.59
N ASN A 564 -1.57 -18.51 32.44
CA ASN A 564 -2.23 -18.15 31.18
C ASN A 564 -1.20 -17.57 30.22
N ALA A 565 -1.33 -17.85 28.92
CA ALA A 565 -0.43 -17.42 27.84
C ALA A 565 -0.38 -15.90 27.59
N HIS A 566 -0.88 -15.08 28.52
CA HIS A 566 -0.88 -13.63 28.45
C HIS A 566 -0.20 -12.97 29.67
N ASN A 567 0.32 -13.76 30.62
CA ASN A 567 0.95 -13.24 31.82
C ASN A 567 2.39 -13.77 31.95
N HIS A 568 3.36 -12.86 32.01
CA HIS A 568 4.73 -13.18 32.43
C HIS A 568 4.74 -13.65 33.90
N ALA A 569 4.72 -14.96 34.14
CA ALA A 569 4.79 -15.52 35.48
C ALA A 569 6.20 -16.01 35.81
N LYS A 570 6.84 -15.43 36.83
CA LYS A 570 8.09 -15.95 37.40
C LYS A 570 7.80 -17.14 38.30
N VAL A 571 8.14 -18.35 37.88
CA VAL A 571 8.09 -19.54 38.75
C VAL A 571 9.51 -19.94 39.15
N PRO A 572 9.91 -19.77 40.41
CA PRO A 572 11.21 -20.24 40.88
C PRO A 572 11.23 -21.78 40.90
N VAL A 573 12.16 -22.38 40.14
CA VAL A 573 12.36 -23.84 40.14
C VAL A 573 13.55 -24.18 41.03
N GLN A 574 13.34 -24.99 42.05
CA GLN A 574 14.42 -25.51 42.88
C GLN A 574 15.20 -26.60 42.14
N ALA A 575 16.53 -26.54 42.20
CA ALA A 575 17.39 -27.55 41.61
C ALA A 575 17.08 -28.95 42.18
N ASN A 576 17.04 -29.95 41.29
CA ASN A 576 16.80 -31.36 41.64
C ASN A 576 15.37 -31.68 42.12
N VAL A 577 14.40 -30.84 41.77
CA VAL A 577 12.96 -31.11 41.97
C VAL A 577 12.30 -31.37 40.62
N ALA A 578 11.64 -32.52 40.47
CA ALA A 578 10.87 -32.84 39.28
C ALA A 578 9.70 -31.85 39.14
N THR A 579 9.67 -31.10 38.04
CA THR A 579 8.61 -30.12 37.76
C THR A 579 7.62 -30.73 36.78
N THR A 580 6.35 -30.77 37.17
CA THR A 580 5.30 -31.34 36.30
C THR A 580 4.64 -30.20 35.54
N ILE A 581 4.65 -30.30 34.21
CA ILE A 581 3.97 -29.38 33.31
C ILE A 581 2.75 -30.11 32.74
N GLN A 582 1.57 -29.65 33.11
CA GLN A 582 0.31 -30.21 32.61
C GLN A 582 -0.22 -29.32 31.49
N LEU A 583 -0.36 -29.91 30.31
CA LEU A 583 -1.10 -29.34 29.19
C LEU A 583 -2.53 -29.88 29.17
N PRO A 584 -3.48 -29.20 28.51
CA PRO A 584 -4.87 -29.66 28.41
C PRO A 584 -5.04 -31.08 27.84
N ALA A 585 -4.07 -31.56 27.04
CA ALA A 585 -4.14 -32.86 26.36
C ALA A 585 -3.04 -33.86 26.74
N ALA A 586 -2.04 -33.48 27.54
CA ALA A 586 -0.94 -34.36 27.92
C ALA A 586 -0.24 -33.91 29.21
N ILE A 587 0.35 -34.87 29.94
CA ILE A 587 1.22 -34.59 31.09
C ILE A 587 2.67 -34.77 30.62
N CYS A 588 3.42 -33.67 30.51
CA CYS A 588 4.84 -33.69 30.22
C CYS A 588 5.61 -33.42 31.53
N THR A 589 6.38 -34.41 31.98
CA THR A 589 7.24 -34.24 33.14
C THR A 589 8.60 -33.74 32.67
N VAL A 590 9.04 -32.61 33.22
CA VAL A 590 10.36 -32.04 32.93
C VAL A 590 11.17 -32.05 34.22
N THR A 591 12.33 -32.69 34.20
CA THR A 591 13.23 -32.69 35.35
C THR A 591 14.32 -31.66 35.12
N VAL A 592 14.36 -30.65 35.99
CA VAL A 592 15.41 -29.63 35.99
C VAL A 592 16.45 -30.02 37.04
N THR A 593 17.64 -30.34 36.57
CA THR A 593 18.78 -30.67 37.43
C THR A 593 19.82 -29.56 37.40
N ASP A 594 20.78 -29.61 38.33
CA ASP A 594 21.95 -28.72 38.28
C ASP A 594 22.80 -28.88 37.01
N GLN A 595 22.63 -29.99 36.27
CA GLN A 595 23.40 -30.33 35.08
C GLN A 595 22.63 -30.09 33.76
N GLY A 596 21.38 -29.61 33.84
CA GLY A 596 20.54 -29.36 32.69
C GLY A 596 19.11 -29.86 32.84
N ILE A 597 18.35 -29.72 31.75
CA ILE A 597 16.95 -30.10 31.67
C ILE A 597 16.83 -31.44 30.95
N SER A 598 16.10 -32.39 31.54
CA SER A 598 15.72 -33.63 30.86
C SER A 598 14.20 -33.74 30.74
N GLN A 599 13.73 -34.07 29.54
CA GLN A 599 12.31 -34.30 29.27
C GLN A 599 11.97 -35.77 29.52
N GLY A 600 10.83 -36.03 30.17
CA GLY A 600 10.27 -37.36 30.33
C GLY A 600 9.74 -37.92 29.01
N ALA A 601 9.63 -39.25 28.94
CA ALA A 601 9.23 -39.97 27.72
C ALA A 601 7.84 -39.59 27.15
N ASN A 602 6.99 -38.93 27.94
CA ASN A 602 5.63 -38.53 27.54
C ASN A 602 5.57 -37.16 26.84
N CYS A 603 6.71 -36.49 26.63
CA CYS A 603 6.75 -35.17 25.98
C CYS A 603 6.83 -35.26 24.44
N SER A 604 7.21 -36.42 23.89
CA SER A 604 7.29 -36.64 22.44
C SER A 604 5.91 -36.66 21.78
N GLY A 605 5.69 -35.76 20.82
CA GLY A 605 4.41 -35.61 20.10
C GLY A 605 3.46 -34.53 20.63
N SER A 606 3.81 -33.86 21.72
CA SER A 606 2.98 -32.81 22.35
C SER A 606 3.30 -31.37 21.88
N GLY A 607 4.29 -31.20 21.00
CA GLY A 607 4.73 -29.89 20.51
C GLY A 607 5.49 -29.03 21.53
N VAL A 608 5.92 -29.61 22.67
CA VAL A 608 6.60 -28.88 23.75
C VAL A 608 8.12 -28.96 23.59
N TYR A 609 8.75 -27.81 23.34
CA TYR A 609 10.19 -27.64 23.36
C TYR A 609 10.62 -26.89 24.62
N VAL A 610 11.68 -27.36 25.29
CA VAL A 610 12.20 -26.76 26.53
C VAL A 610 13.72 -26.62 26.40
N SER A 611 14.22 -25.38 26.47
CA SER A 611 15.66 -25.07 26.46
C SER A 611 15.98 -23.91 27.41
N GLY A 612 17.16 -23.93 28.06
CA GLY A 612 17.60 -22.81 28.89
C GLY A 612 19.05 -22.92 29.36
N ASN A 613 19.51 -21.85 30.03
CA ASN A 613 20.79 -21.78 30.75
C ASN A 613 20.54 -21.39 32.22
N LYS A 614 21.39 -21.87 33.13
CA LYS A 614 21.34 -21.56 34.56
C LYS A 614 22.00 -20.20 34.84
N ASP A 615 21.31 -19.31 35.55
CA ASP A 615 21.90 -18.06 36.05
C ASP A 615 22.19 -18.12 37.56
N ALA A 616 22.55 -16.98 38.16
CA ALA A 616 22.87 -16.88 39.59
C ALA A 616 21.67 -17.08 40.52
N ASP A 617 20.43 -16.95 40.01
CA ASP A 617 19.19 -17.03 40.76
C ASP A 617 18.41 -18.35 40.49
N GLY A 618 18.84 -19.15 39.52
CA GLY A 618 18.30 -20.48 39.23
C GLY A 618 17.92 -20.67 37.76
N TRP A 619 16.94 -21.54 37.49
CA TRP A 619 16.35 -21.69 36.16
C TRP A 619 15.05 -20.86 36.10
N GLN A 620 14.95 -19.92 35.15
CA GLN A 620 13.78 -19.02 35.03
C GLN A 620 12.87 -19.47 33.90
N ILE A 621 11.55 -19.63 34.14
CA ILE A 621 10.54 -19.97 33.12
C ILE A 621 9.86 -18.69 32.59
N ASN A 622 9.96 -18.44 31.28
CA ASN A 622 9.16 -17.48 30.54
C ASN A 622 8.24 -18.23 29.55
N THR A 623 6.96 -17.91 29.59
CA THR A 623 6.01 -18.26 28.53
C THR A 623 5.91 -17.08 27.56
N PRO A 624 5.67 -17.31 26.26
CA PRO A 624 5.33 -16.25 25.31
C PRO A 624 4.20 -15.36 25.84
#